data_AF-A0A172US85-F1
#
_entry.id   AF-A0A172US85-F1
#
_cell.length_a   1.000
_cell.length_b   1.000
_cell.length_c   1.000
_cell.angle_alpha   90.00
_cell.angle_beta   90.00
_cell.angle_gamma   90.00
#
_symmetry.space_group_name_H-M   'P 1'
#
loop_
_entity.id
_entity.type
_entity.pdbx_description
1 polymer ?
#
loop_
_entity_poly.entity_id
_entity_poly.type
_entity_poly.pdbx_seq_one_letter_code
_entity_poly.pdbx_strand_id
1 'polypeptide(L)'
;MEDEQEEVERVRDWVGRLEGFASALDDIDGETPSEFCENACYAWQSAVMIDPPPRTSPAMAIALEGLNALLQVMVAVAMDWADTPDVRDRFTRDSAQDRSKDALDRVVAEGHRWLDEGLPPSDDVKQRISAVVAAVAEAKDTIESKNAELDTQDAEAEADQYGAILLYRDHRVSDAPIFTKVCSFTEEENTRYVKAYDRLRRMLDSELLQHIQYESDRLMAVLIGVLRELGSQQLSLTNYAAMDEWKRKLRSALISFTAALQIHEYQTIRSARRTLGLGREQVDAIKQLFADLKRESFDYRWLEALRDALQHGDINAFRWSFNVSMRSDPEVIITMDRAYMLDDFLTDNRTKPWLKRRELEELDSDPNVLDMIKAVQPLMGPLQERLDKVLYPNTAQDAATVRELIGRFEGRQGAYYLQTGPGFTRRRLAPPQMPLEPRVLGFADTYQADDEEGGHEDCDAGNAAAS
;
A
#
# COMPACT_ATOMS: atom_id res chain seq x y z
N MET A 1 12.16 -57.26 -51.02
CA MET A 1 13.17 -56.35 -51.59
C MET A 1 12.56 -55.00 -51.93
N GLU A 2 11.51 -54.89 -52.76
CA GLU A 2 10.81 -53.58 -52.96
C GLU A 2 10.20 -53.01 -51.67
N ASP A 3 9.39 -53.79 -50.93
CA ASP A 3 8.74 -53.33 -49.68
C ASP A 3 9.73 -52.89 -48.58
N GLU A 4 10.89 -53.55 -48.50
CA GLU A 4 11.95 -53.27 -47.52
C GLU A 4 12.71 -51.99 -47.89
N GLN A 5 12.91 -51.76 -49.19
CA GLN A 5 13.58 -50.57 -49.70
C GLN A 5 12.68 -49.32 -49.59
N GLU A 6 11.37 -49.47 -49.82
CA GLU A 6 10.38 -48.43 -49.52
C GLU A 6 10.30 -48.08 -48.03
N GLU A 7 10.48 -49.07 -47.14
CA GLU A 7 10.47 -48.83 -45.69
C GLU A 7 11.75 -48.13 -45.21
N VAL A 8 12.92 -48.48 -45.77
CA VAL A 8 14.18 -47.76 -45.55
C VAL A 8 14.07 -46.30 -46.00
N GLU A 9 13.45 -46.04 -47.15
CA GLU A 9 13.21 -44.66 -47.63
C GLU A 9 12.28 -43.88 -46.72
N ARG A 10 11.20 -44.51 -46.22
CA ARG A 10 10.30 -43.89 -45.23
C ARG A 10 11.02 -43.56 -43.92
N VAL A 11 11.86 -44.45 -43.41
CA VAL A 11 12.65 -44.18 -42.19
C VAL A 11 13.61 -43.04 -42.43
N ARG A 12 14.30 -43.01 -43.58
CA ARG A 12 15.20 -41.91 -43.95
C ARG A 12 14.48 -40.57 -43.99
N ASP A 13 13.29 -40.52 -44.57
CA ASP A 13 12.46 -39.30 -44.61
C ASP A 13 12.07 -38.84 -43.20
N TRP A 14 11.57 -39.75 -42.35
CA TRP A 14 11.17 -39.42 -40.97
C TRP A 14 12.33 -39.01 -40.06
N VAL A 15 13.50 -39.63 -40.23
CA VAL A 15 14.74 -39.19 -39.54
C VAL A 15 15.12 -37.78 -40.01
N GLY A 16 15.09 -37.51 -41.32
CA GLY A 16 15.39 -36.18 -41.85
C GLY A 16 14.40 -35.11 -41.40
N ARG A 17 13.10 -35.44 -41.28
CA ARG A 17 12.09 -34.52 -40.71
C ARG A 17 12.37 -34.21 -39.24
N LEU A 18 12.72 -35.23 -38.45
CA LEU A 18 13.04 -35.06 -37.02
C LEU A 18 14.32 -34.24 -36.83
N GLU A 19 15.36 -34.50 -37.62
CA GLU A 19 16.62 -33.75 -37.63
C GLU A 19 16.40 -32.28 -38.03
N GLY A 20 15.59 -32.05 -39.07
CA GLY A 20 15.18 -30.71 -39.48
C GLY A 20 14.42 -29.98 -38.38
N PHE A 21 13.50 -30.67 -37.70
CA PHE A 21 12.75 -30.13 -36.57
C PHE A 21 13.66 -29.80 -35.38
N ALA A 22 14.56 -30.71 -34.97
CA ALA A 22 15.52 -30.49 -33.89
C ALA A 22 16.50 -29.33 -34.17
N SER A 23 16.78 -29.06 -35.44
CA SER A 23 17.58 -27.92 -35.89
C SER A 23 16.82 -26.60 -35.90
N ALA A 24 15.49 -26.64 -36.03
CA ALA A 24 14.60 -25.49 -36.08
C ALA A 24 13.95 -25.14 -34.73
N LEU A 25 14.39 -25.75 -33.62
CA LEU A 25 13.84 -25.46 -32.29
C LEU A 25 14.00 -24.00 -31.88
N ASP A 26 15.04 -23.32 -32.35
CA ASP A 26 15.26 -21.88 -32.12
C ASP A 26 14.11 -21.01 -32.66
N ASP A 27 13.45 -21.47 -33.73
CA ASP A 27 12.33 -20.78 -34.40
C ASP A 27 10.98 -21.02 -33.71
N ILE A 28 10.92 -21.88 -32.68
CA ILE A 28 9.70 -22.12 -31.90
C ILE A 28 9.50 -20.98 -30.88
N ASP A 29 8.38 -20.29 -31.02
CA ASP A 29 7.94 -19.23 -30.11
C ASP A 29 7.70 -19.77 -28.68
N GLY A 30 7.88 -18.91 -27.68
CA GLY A 30 7.62 -19.18 -26.26
C GLY A 30 8.62 -18.45 -25.36
N GLU A 31 8.15 -17.53 -24.52
CA GLU A 31 9.03 -16.76 -23.64
C GLU A 31 9.39 -17.55 -22.37
N THR A 32 8.50 -18.46 -21.97
CA THR A 32 8.69 -19.35 -20.82
C THR A 32 9.05 -20.78 -21.25
N PRO A 33 9.72 -21.56 -20.38
CA PRO A 33 10.02 -22.97 -20.67
C PRO A 33 8.76 -23.79 -21.01
N SER A 34 7.66 -23.54 -20.29
CA SER A 34 6.39 -24.26 -20.49
C SER A 34 5.77 -23.94 -21.85
N GLU A 35 5.68 -22.66 -22.22
CA GLU A 35 5.15 -22.24 -23.53
C GLU A 35 5.98 -22.82 -24.67
N PHE A 36 7.31 -22.77 -24.56
CA PHE A 36 8.20 -23.39 -25.54
C PHE A 36 7.92 -24.90 -25.67
N CYS A 37 7.85 -25.63 -24.56
CA CYS A 37 7.59 -27.07 -24.58
C CYS A 37 6.22 -27.41 -25.18
N GLU A 38 5.18 -26.65 -24.86
CA GLU A 38 3.83 -26.81 -25.43
C GLU A 38 3.84 -26.59 -26.95
N ASN A 39 4.47 -25.51 -27.41
CA ASN A 39 4.57 -25.17 -28.82
C ASN A 39 5.42 -26.19 -29.60
N ALA A 40 6.52 -26.67 -29.02
CA ALA A 40 7.36 -27.70 -29.64
C ALA A 40 6.61 -29.04 -29.76
N CYS A 41 5.94 -29.48 -28.68
CA CYS A 41 5.08 -30.67 -28.71
C CYS A 41 3.99 -30.56 -29.77
N TYR A 42 3.30 -29.42 -29.83
CA TYR A 42 2.22 -29.18 -30.79
C TYR A 42 2.74 -29.14 -32.23
N ALA A 43 3.85 -28.45 -32.50
CA ALA A 43 4.45 -28.37 -33.82
C ALA A 43 4.87 -29.75 -34.34
N TRP A 44 5.54 -30.55 -33.51
CA TRP A 44 5.92 -31.91 -33.89
C TRP A 44 4.70 -32.82 -34.07
N GLN A 45 3.74 -32.78 -33.15
CA GLN A 45 2.50 -33.56 -33.26
C GLN A 45 1.75 -33.21 -34.57
N SER A 46 1.67 -31.93 -34.92
CA SER A 46 1.06 -31.46 -36.16
C SER A 46 1.79 -32.04 -37.38
N ALA A 47 3.11 -32.00 -37.40
CA ALA A 47 3.92 -32.59 -38.47
C ALA A 47 3.67 -34.10 -38.63
N VAL A 48 3.54 -34.84 -37.51
CA VAL A 48 3.19 -36.27 -37.50
C VAL A 48 1.79 -36.51 -38.05
N MET A 49 0.82 -35.64 -37.74
CA MET A 49 -0.58 -35.80 -38.14
C MET A 49 -0.86 -35.44 -39.60
N ILE A 50 -0.04 -34.59 -40.24
CA ILE A 50 -0.21 -34.17 -41.64
C ILE A 50 0.01 -35.35 -42.60
N ASP A 51 1.01 -36.19 -42.33
CA ASP A 51 1.42 -37.28 -43.20
C ASP A 51 1.85 -38.51 -42.38
N PRO A 52 0.94 -39.14 -41.62
CA PRO A 52 1.33 -40.14 -40.63
C PRO A 52 1.89 -41.42 -41.28
N PRO A 53 3.01 -41.96 -40.78
CA PRO A 53 3.55 -43.23 -41.28
C PRO A 53 2.62 -44.41 -40.95
N PRO A 54 2.82 -45.59 -41.55
CA PRO A 54 2.05 -46.78 -41.19
C PRO A 54 2.22 -47.15 -39.71
N ARG A 55 1.11 -47.48 -39.04
CA ARG A 55 1.01 -47.60 -37.58
C ARG A 55 2.01 -48.54 -36.89
N THR A 56 2.54 -49.53 -37.61
CA THR A 56 3.46 -50.54 -37.06
C THR A 56 4.81 -50.52 -37.78
N SER A 57 5.14 -49.42 -38.46
CA SER A 57 6.42 -49.25 -39.18
C SER A 57 7.51 -48.67 -38.26
N PRO A 58 8.80 -48.90 -38.55
CA PRO A 58 9.89 -48.24 -37.85
C PRO A 58 9.81 -46.70 -37.94
N ALA A 59 9.28 -46.16 -39.04
CA ALA A 59 9.05 -44.72 -39.19
C ALA A 59 8.04 -44.17 -38.16
N MET A 60 6.99 -44.92 -37.84
CA MET A 60 6.06 -44.56 -36.76
C MET A 60 6.74 -44.60 -35.38
N ALA A 61 7.66 -45.54 -35.15
CA ALA A 61 8.42 -45.56 -33.91
C ALA A 61 9.28 -44.29 -33.75
N ILE A 62 9.98 -43.84 -34.81
CA ILE A 62 10.73 -42.57 -34.80
C ILE A 62 9.81 -41.37 -34.51
N ALA A 63 8.67 -41.30 -35.19
CA ALA A 63 7.70 -40.21 -35.00
C ALA A 63 7.19 -40.11 -33.55
N LEU A 64 6.80 -41.25 -32.97
CA LEU A 64 6.27 -41.33 -31.61
C LEU A 64 7.37 -41.14 -30.55
N GLU A 65 8.59 -41.60 -30.79
CA GLU A 65 9.70 -41.39 -29.87
C GLU A 65 10.16 -39.94 -29.84
N GLY A 66 10.14 -39.23 -30.98
CA GLY A 66 10.35 -37.79 -31.02
C GLY A 66 9.29 -37.04 -30.19
N LEU A 67 8.02 -37.44 -30.30
CA LEU A 67 6.95 -36.85 -29.48
C LEU A 67 7.13 -37.17 -27.98
N ASN A 68 7.49 -38.41 -27.64
CA ASN A 68 7.75 -38.80 -26.26
C ASN A 68 8.95 -38.03 -25.68
N ALA A 69 10.01 -37.82 -26.46
CA ALA A 69 11.17 -37.05 -26.04
C ALA A 69 10.78 -35.63 -25.61
N LEU A 70 9.97 -34.94 -26.41
CA LEU A 70 9.45 -33.61 -26.06
C LEU A 70 8.53 -33.64 -24.84
N LEU A 71 7.63 -34.64 -24.75
CA LEU A 71 6.74 -34.80 -23.61
C LEU A 71 7.51 -34.98 -22.29
N GLN A 72 8.59 -35.77 -22.29
CA GLN A 72 9.41 -35.96 -21.10
C GLN A 72 10.11 -34.67 -20.65
N VAL A 73 10.51 -33.81 -21.59
CA VAL A 73 11.05 -32.48 -21.25
C VAL A 73 9.94 -31.59 -20.67
N MET A 74 8.74 -31.61 -21.26
CA MET A 74 7.59 -30.87 -20.74
C MET A 74 7.22 -31.30 -19.30
N VAL A 75 7.22 -32.61 -19.02
CA VAL A 75 7.00 -33.14 -17.66
C VAL A 75 8.09 -32.65 -16.71
N ALA A 76 9.37 -32.69 -17.13
CA ALA A 76 10.48 -32.21 -16.30
C ALA A 76 10.34 -30.71 -15.96
N VAL A 77 9.95 -29.88 -16.94
CA VAL A 77 9.67 -28.45 -16.75
C VAL A 77 8.50 -28.24 -15.79
N ALA A 78 7.42 -29.01 -15.93
CA ALA A 78 6.26 -28.91 -15.06
C ALA A 78 6.57 -29.30 -13.60
N MET A 79 7.34 -30.39 -13.41
CA MET A 79 7.77 -30.83 -12.07
C MET A 79 8.76 -29.85 -11.44
N ASP A 80 9.72 -29.33 -12.20
CA ASP A 80 10.64 -28.29 -11.73
C ASP A 80 9.90 -27.02 -11.30
N TRP A 81 8.90 -26.59 -12.06
CA TRP A 81 8.02 -25.50 -11.61
C TRP A 81 7.29 -25.86 -10.32
N ALA A 82 6.86 -27.09 -10.12
CA ALA A 82 6.13 -27.44 -8.90
C ALA A 82 7.07 -27.55 -7.68
N ASP A 83 8.28 -28.09 -7.87
CA ASP A 83 9.16 -28.54 -6.78
C ASP A 83 10.31 -27.57 -6.46
N THR A 84 10.69 -26.68 -7.38
CA THR A 84 11.83 -25.76 -7.21
C THR A 84 11.37 -24.37 -6.75
N PRO A 85 11.51 -24.01 -5.45
CA PRO A 85 10.91 -22.78 -4.92
C PRO A 85 11.56 -21.52 -5.48
N ASP A 86 12.89 -21.50 -5.59
CA ASP A 86 13.65 -20.39 -6.16
C ASP A 86 13.46 -20.37 -7.69
N VAL A 87 13.20 -19.19 -8.27
CA VAL A 87 13.05 -19.03 -9.72
C VAL A 87 14.40 -19.18 -10.44
N ARG A 88 15.52 -18.92 -9.75
CA ARG A 88 16.87 -18.97 -10.33
C ARG A 88 17.33 -20.37 -10.66
N ASP A 89 16.84 -21.35 -9.92
CA ASP A 89 17.22 -22.76 -10.06
C ASP A 89 16.31 -23.51 -11.06
N ARG A 90 15.27 -22.84 -11.58
CA ARG A 90 14.31 -23.44 -12.50
C ARG A 90 14.84 -23.53 -13.92
N PHE A 91 14.17 -24.34 -14.73
CA PHE A 91 14.33 -24.31 -16.19
C PHE A 91 14.15 -22.88 -16.73
N THR A 92 15.03 -22.52 -17.65
CA THR A 92 14.87 -21.37 -18.54
C THR A 92 14.39 -21.87 -19.89
N ARG A 93 13.90 -20.96 -20.74
CA ARG A 93 13.54 -21.30 -22.12
C ARG A 93 14.72 -21.99 -22.81
N ASP A 94 15.91 -21.39 -22.70
CA ASP A 94 17.12 -21.92 -23.32
C ASP A 94 17.49 -23.31 -22.79
N SER A 95 17.41 -23.55 -21.47
CA SER A 95 17.73 -24.88 -20.93
C SER A 95 16.68 -25.95 -21.25
N ALA A 96 15.41 -25.57 -21.40
CA ALA A 96 14.38 -26.48 -21.91
C ALA A 96 14.59 -26.79 -23.39
N GLN A 97 15.00 -25.81 -24.20
CA GLN A 97 15.33 -25.98 -25.60
C GLN A 97 16.54 -26.90 -25.81
N ASP A 98 17.65 -26.62 -25.12
CA ASP A 98 18.86 -27.45 -25.18
C ASP A 98 18.54 -28.91 -24.80
N ARG A 99 17.75 -29.10 -23.73
CA ARG A 99 17.33 -30.43 -23.31
C ARG A 99 16.42 -31.12 -24.32
N SER A 100 15.57 -30.37 -25.01
CA SER A 100 14.71 -30.89 -26.08
C SER A 100 15.55 -31.31 -27.27
N LYS A 101 16.51 -30.47 -27.68
CA LYS A 101 17.46 -30.76 -28.75
C LYS A 101 18.25 -32.05 -28.45
N ASP A 102 18.86 -32.13 -27.28
CA ASP A 102 19.60 -33.32 -26.83
C ASP A 102 18.74 -34.59 -26.83
N ALA A 103 17.46 -34.47 -26.46
CA ALA A 103 16.54 -35.60 -26.45
C ALA A 103 16.15 -36.05 -27.87
N LEU A 104 15.90 -35.11 -28.79
CA LEU A 104 15.59 -35.40 -30.19
C LEU A 104 16.82 -35.94 -30.94
N ASP A 105 18.00 -35.38 -30.71
CA ASP A 105 19.25 -35.80 -31.35
C ASP A 105 19.58 -37.27 -31.01
N ARG A 106 19.20 -37.76 -29.83
CA ARG A 106 19.32 -39.19 -29.48
C ARG A 106 18.41 -40.07 -30.33
N VAL A 107 17.19 -39.63 -30.62
CA VAL A 107 16.24 -40.35 -31.48
C VAL A 107 16.73 -40.32 -32.93
N VAL A 108 17.27 -39.18 -33.39
CA VAL A 108 17.90 -39.05 -34.72
C VAL A 108 19.09 -39.99 -34.86
N ALA A 109 19.99 -40.04 -33.87
CA ALA A 109 21.15 -40.92 -33.87
C ALA A 109 20.77 -42.41 -33.87
N GLU A 110 19.68 -42.78 -33.19
CA GLU A 110 19.09 -44.12 -33.30
C GLU A 110 18.60 -44.41 -34.72
N GLY A 111 17.86 -43.48 -35.32
CA GLY A 111 17.35 -43.60 -36.68
C GLY A 111 18.46 -43.79 -37.71
N HIS A 112 19.55 -43.02 -37.60
CA HIS A 112 20.73 -43.23 -38.45
C HIS A 112 21.37 -44.60 -38.25
N ARG A 113 21.49 -45.06 -37.00
CA ARG A 113 22.00 -46.41 -36.71
C ARG A 113 21.15 -47.49 -37.38
N TRP A 114 19.83 -47.35 -37.40
CA TRP A 114 18.96 -48.28 -38.12
C TRP A 114 19.16 -48.26 -39.64
N LEU A 115 19.50 -47.10 -40.21
CA LEU A 115 19.79 -46.99 -41.64
C LEU A 115 21.15 -47.62 -41.99
N ASP A 116 22.11 -47.61 -41.06
CA ASP A 116 23.46 -48.15 -41.26
C ASP A 116 23.55 -49.66 -40.95
N GLU A 117 22.91 -50.11 -39.86
CA GLU A 117 23.00 -51.48 -39.34
C GLU A 117 21.85 -52.39 -39.81
N GLY A 118 20.76 -51.80 -40.32
CA GLY A 118 19.55 -52.49 -40.74
C GLY A 118 18.33 -52.16 -39.88
N LEU A 119 17.13 -52.24 -40.48
CA LEU A 119 15.89 -51.90 -39.80
C LEU A 119 15.57 -52.86 -38.65
N PRO A 120 14.97 -52.38 -37.56
CA PRO A 120 14.59 -53.22 -36.43
C PRO A 120 13.50 -54.24 -36.83
N PRO A 121 13.52 -55.45 -36.25
CA PRO A 121 12.46 -56.44 -36.40
C PRO A 121 11.07 -55.88 -36.03
N SER A 122 10.01 -56.39 -36.66
CA SER A 122 8.63 -55.93 -36.41
C SER A 122 8.20 -56.03 -34.95
N ASP A 123 8.67 -57.04 -34.22
CA ASP A 123 8.33 -57.22 -32.80
C ASP A 123 9.03 -56.17 -31.92
N ASP A 124 10.26 -55.77 -32.25
CA ASP A 124 10.98 -54.69 -31.58
C ASP A 124 10.29 -53.33 -31.84
N VAL A 125 9.82 -53.09 -33.06
CA VAL A 125 9.03 -51.88 -33.41
C VAL A 125 7.75 -51.81 -32.56
N LYS A 126 7.00 -52.91 -32.47
CA LYS A 126 5.77 -52.97 -31.64
C LYS A 126 6.09 -52.75 -30.16
N GLN A 127 7.19 -53.32 -29.66
CA GLN A 127 7.62 -53.13 -28.28
C GLN A 127 7.95 -51.66 -28.00
N ARG A 128 8.69 -51.00 -28.89
CA ARG A 128 9.03 -49.57 -28.79
C ARG A 128 7.81 -48.67 -28.81
N ILE A 129 6.88 -48.90 -29.75
CA ILE A 129 5.61 -48.16 -29.80
C ILE A 129 4.82 -48.36 -28.49
N SER A 130 4.75 -49.60 -27.98
CA SER A 130 4.07 -49.91 -26.72
C SER A 130 4.74 -49.23 -25.52
N ALA A 131 6.07 -49.14 -25.51
CA ALA A 131 6.83 -48.44 -24.48
C ALA A 131 6.56 -46.93 -24.50
N VAL A 132 6.44 -46.32 -25.68
CA VAL A 132 6.01 -44.91 -25.79
C VAL A 132 4.61 -44.72 -25.23
N VAL A 133 3.65 -45.59 -25.58
CA VAL A 133 2.28 -45.50 -25.05
C VAL A 133 2.28 -45.61 -23.52
N ALA A 134 3.08 -46.51 -22.95
CA ALA A 134 3.23 -46.63 -21.50
C ALA A 134 3.85 -45.37 -20.87
N ALA A 135 4.90 -44.81 -21.48
CA ALA A 135 5.55 -43.59 -21.00
C ALA A 135 4.62 -42.36 -21.03
N VAL A 136 3.75 -42.27 -22.04
CA VAL A 136 2.72 -41.22 -22.12
C VAL A 136 1.69 -41.37 -21.01
N ALA A 137 1.26 -42.60 -20.70
CA ALA A 137 0.35 -42.86 -19.59
C ALA A 137 0.99 -42.50 -18.24
N GLU A 138 2.25 -42.89 -18.02
CA GLU A 138 3.01 -42.55 -16.81
C GLU A 138 3.22 -41.04 -16.64
N ALA A 139 3.54 -40.33 -17.73
CA ALA A 139 3.65 -38.88 -17.74
C ALA A 139 2.33 -38.20 -17.34
N LYS A 140 1.21 -38.70 -17.87
CA LYS A 140 -0.13 -38.22 -17.51
C LYS A 140 -0.43 -38.45 -16.02
N ASP A 141 -0.21 -39.65 -15.52
CA ASP A 141 -0.45 -40.01 -14.12
C ASP A 141 0.42 -39.14 -13.17
N THR A 142 1.66 -38.86 -13.57
CA THR A 142 2.58 -37.98 -12.82
C THR A 142 2.03 -36.55 -12.71
N ILE A 143 1.57 -35.98 -13.82
CA ILE A 143 0.98 -34.63 -13.85
C ILE A 143 -0.33 -34.60 -13.04
N GLU A 144 -1.20 -35.60 -13.20
CA GLU A 144 -2.46 -35.68 -12.46
C GLU A 144 -2.22 -35.80 -10.94
N SER A 145 -1.27 -36.64 -10.52
CA SER A 145 -0.88 -36.76 -9.12
C SER A 145 -0.37 -35.43 -8.56
N LYS A 146 0.48 -34.72 -9.31
CA LYS A 146 1.03 -33.43 -8.85
C LYS A 146 -0.03 -32.35 -8.78
N ASN A 147 -0.96 -32.32 -9.73
CA ASN A 147 -2.09 -31.40 -9.68
C ASN A 147 -2.99 -31.67 -8.48
N ALA A 148 -3.28 -32.93 -8.15
CA ALA A 148 -4.05 -33.27 -6.95
C ALA A 148 -3.35 -32.83 -5.64
N GLU A 149 -2.03 -32.92 -5.59
CA GLU A 149 -1.23 -32.38 -4.47
C GLU A 149 -1.40 -30.86 -4.36
N LEU A 150 -1.27 -30.14 -5.47
CA LEU A 150 -1.44 -28.68 -5.52
C LEU A 150 -2.89 -28.26 -5.16
N ASP A 151 -3.89 -29.01 -5.61
CA ASP A 151 -5.29 -28.76 -5.28
C ASP A 151 -5.55 -29.00 -3.79
N THR A 152 -4.86 -29.97 -3.18
CA THR A 152 -4.89 -30.19 -1.72
C THR A 152 -4.27 -29.01 -0.97
N GLN A 153 -3.12 -28.50 -1.42
CA GLN A 153 -2.51 -27.30 -0.85
C GLN A 153 -3.43 -26.07 -0.97
N ASP A 154 -4.10 -25.91 -2.11
CA ASP A 154 -5.09 -24.84 -2.32
C ASP A 154 -6.27 -24.97 -1.36
N ALA A 155 -6.77 -26.19 -1.10
CA ALA A 155 -7.84 -26.44 -0.13
C ALA A 155 -7.40 -26.16 1.32
N GLU A 156 -6.19 -26.54 1.71
CA GLU A 156 -5.63 -26.25 3.04
C GLU A 156 -5.45 -24.74 3.25
N ALA A 157 -4.94 -24.03 2.24
CA ALA A 157 -4.81 -22.57 2.28
C ALA A 157 -6.16 -21.85 2.34
N GLU A 158 -7.21 -22.42 1.73
CA GLU A 158 -8.58 -21.91 1.83
C GLU A 158 -9.14 -22.05 3.24
N ALA A 159 -8.69 -23.03 4.03
CA ALA A 159 -9.08 -23.16 5.43
C ALA A 159 -8.29 -22.22 6.37
N ASP A 160 -7.07 -21.83 5.99
CA ASP A 160 -6.15 -21.00 6.80
C ASP A 160 -6.11 -19.55 6.31
N GLN A 161 -7.26 -18.87 6.36
CA GLN A 161 -7.48 -17.56 5.72
C GLN A 161 -6.93 -16.35 6.48
N TYR A 162 -6.58 -16.53 7.75
CA TYR A 162 -6.25 -15.42 8.65
C TYR A 162 -4.89 -15.64 9.30
N GLY A 163 -4.15 -14.55 9.49
CA GLY A 163 -2.82 -14.62 10.06
C GLY A 163 -2.01 -13.35 9.88
N ALA A 164 -0.81 -13.37 10.46
CA ALA A 164 0.20 -12.34 10.28
C ALA A 164 1.17 -12.74 9.18
N ILE A 165 1.48 -11.80 8.27
CA ILE A 165 2.41 -12.00 7.17
C ILE A 165 3.55 -10.99 7.30
N LEU A 166 4.78 -11.49 7.24
CA LEU A 166 5.99 -10.68 7.19
C LEU A 166 6.54 -10.66 5.78
N LEU A 167 6.80 -9.46 5.28
CA LEU A 167 7.56 -9.21 4.07
C LEU A 167 8.95 -8.66 4.44
N TYR A 168 10.00 -9.37 4.06
CA TYR A 168 11.38 -8.96 4.33
C TYR A 168 12.30 -9.28 3.15
N ARG A 169 13.52 -8.76 3.19
CA ARG A 169 14.55 -9.09 2.20
C ARG A 169 15.70 -9.79 2.91
N ASP A 170 16.10 -10.94 2.37
CA ASP A 170 17.32 -11.62 2.76
C ASP A 170 18.08 -12.06 1.51
N HIS A 171 19.06 -11.25 1.11
CA HIS A 171 19.90 -11.48 -0.06
C HIS A 171 20.72 -12.77 0.00
N ARG A 172 20.84 -13.40 1.18
CA ARG A 172 21.47 -14.72 1.29
C ARG A 172 20.56 -15.84 0.79
N VAL A 173 19.24 -15.61 0.83
CA VAL A 173 18.21 -16.59 0.48
C VAL A 173 17.62 -16.28 -0.89
N SER A 174 17.25 -15.02 -1.17
CA SER A 174 16.67 -14.60 -2.45
C SER A 174 16.90 -13.12 -2.73
N ASP A 175 17.06 -12.76 -4.01
CA ASP A 175 17.07 -11.36 -4.45
C ASP A 175 15.65 -10.76 -4.49
N ALA A 176 14.62 -11.61 -4.47
CA ALA A 176 13.22 -11.20 -4.40
C ALA A 176 12.80 -10.98 -2.92
N PRO A 177 11.83 -10.09 -2.66
CA PRO A 177 11.19 -9.97 -1.35
C PRO A 177 10.55 -11.30 -0.93
N ILE A 178 10.79 -11.71 0.31
CA ILE A 178 10.29 -12.95 0.88
C ILE A 178 9.03 -12.64 1.68
N PHE A 179 7.91 -13.24 1.27
CA PHE A 179 6.68 -13.28 2.06
C PHE A 179 6.66 -14.54 2.91
N THR A 180 6.32 -14.40 4.19
CA THR A 180 6.21 -15.55 5.08
C THR A 180 5.05 -15.35 6.04
N LYS A 181 4.20 -16.36 6.17
CA LYS A 181 3.20 -16.41 7.23
C LYS A 181 3.90 -16.65 8.57
N VAL A 182 3.74 -15.72 9.50
CA VAL A 182 4.37 -15.79 10.83
C VAL A 182 3.52 -16.63 11.77
N CYS A 183 2.20 -16.44 11.74
CA CYS A 183 1.24 -17.23 12.48
C CYS A 183 -0.15 -17.18 11.85
N SER A 184 -0.99 -18.16 12.19
CA SER A 184 -2.41 -18.19 11.84
C SER A 184 -3.26 -17.59 12.95
N PHE A 185 -4.42 -17.05 12.57
CA PHE A 185 -5.41 -16.50 13.49
C PHE A 185 -6.75 -17.20 13.33
N THR A 186 -7.58 -17.17 14.37
CA THR A 186 -9.02 -17.41 14.18
C THR A 186 -9.69 -16.21 13.50
N GLU A 187 -10.90 -16.40 12.99
CA GLU A 187 -11.69 -15.30 12.41
C GLU A 187 -11.96 -14.19 13.46
N GLU A 188 -12.21 -14.58 14.71
CA GLU A 188 -12.45 -13.66 15.81
C GLU A 188 -11.20 -12.84 16.16
N GLU A 189 -10.04 -13.50 16.25
CA GLU A 189 -8.75 -12.82 16.48
C GLU A 189 -8.47 -11.82 15.36
N ASN A 190 -8.58 -12.24 14.10
CA ASN A 190 -8.35 -11.37 12.96
C ASN A 190 -9.32 -10.19 12.94
N THR A 191 -10.61 -10.44 13.17
CA THR A 191 -11.62 -9.40 13.26
C THR A 191 -11.32 -8.40 14.38
N ARG A 192 -10.84 -8.88 15.53
CA ARG A 192 -10.43 -8.03 16.66
C ARG A 192 -9.26 -7.13 16.26
N TYR A 193 -8.21 -7.70 15.65
CA TYR A 193 -7.03 -6.95 15.21
C TYR A 193 -7.35 -5.94 14.12
N VAL A 194 -8.05 -6.35 13.06
CA VAL A 194 -8.44 -5.47 11.94
C VAL A 194 -9.27 -4.30 12.47
N LYS A 195 -10.26 -4.55 13.32
CA LYS A 195 -11.12 -3.49 13.86
C LYS A 195 -10.35 -2.51 14.75
N ALA A 196 -9.47 -2.99 15.62
CA ALA A 196 -8.65 -2.13 16.47
C ALA A 196 -7.68 -1.27 15.63
N TYR A 197 -6.98 -1.91 14.69
CA TYR A 197 -6.08 -1.23 13.76
C TYR A 197 -6.80 -0.17 12.93
N ASP A 198 -7.94 -0.49 12.33
CA ASP A 198 -8.70 0.48 11.52
C ASP A 198 -9.23 1.66 12.34
N ARG A 199 -9.60 1.44 13.61
CA ARG A 199 -10.00 2.53 14.50
C ARG A 199 -8.84 3.47 14.79
N LEU A 200 -7.66 2.94 15.14
CA LEU A 200 -6.46 3.77 15.35
C LEU A 200 -6.03 4.49 14.08
N ARG A 201 -6.03 3.80 12.93
CA ARG A 201 -5.71 4.41 11.65
C ARG A 201 -6.65 5.58 11.33
N ARG A 202 -7.96 5.38 11.46
CA ARG A 202 -8.95 6.46 11.25
C ARG A 202 -8.76 7.63 12.21
N MET A 203 -8.40 7.38 13.47
CA MET A 203 -8.07 8.42 14.43
C MET A 203 -6.87 9.25 13.96
N LEU A 204 -5.77 8.59 13.59
CA LEU A 204 -4.55 9.24 13.11
C LEU A 204 -4.72 9.96 11.75
N ASP A 205 -5.60 9.43 10.89
CA ASP A 205 -5.94 10.05 9.59
C ASP A 205 -6.90 11.25 9.76
N SER A 206 -7.66 11.31 10.86
CA SER A 206 -8.64 12.37 11.13
C SER A 206 -8.02 13.58 11.85
N GLU A 207 -6.69 13.70 11.87
CA GLU A 207 -5.95 14.75 12.58
C GLU A 207 -6.10 16.12 11.89
N LEU A 208 -7.28 16.73 12.05
CA LEU A 208 -7.59 18.08 11.57
C LEU A 208 -6.76 19.17 12.28
N LEU A 209 -6.18 18.86 13.44
CA LEU A 209 -5.23 19.72 14.13
C LEU A 209 -4.00 20.00 13.27
N GLN A 210 -3.50 18.99 12.57
CA GLN A 210 -2.34 19.14 11.68
C GLN A 210 -2.63 20.11 10.53
N HIS A 211 -3.87 20.13 10.02
CA HIS A 211 -4.28 21.11 9.01
C HIS A 211 -4.19 22.56 9.53
N ILE A 212 -4.59 22.82 10.77
CA ILE A 212 -4.43 24.15 11.40
C ILE A 212 -2.94 24.54 11.48
N GLN A 213 -2.08 23.60 11.86
CA GLN A 213 -0.63 23.83 11.92
C GLN A 213 -0.05 24.15 10.54
N TYR A 214 -0.41 23.39 9.49
CA TYR A 214 0.03 23.66 8.12
C TYR A 214 -0.41 25.04 7.60
N GLU A 215 -1.65 25.45 7.86
CA GLU A 215 -2.11 26.77 7.42
C GLU A 215 -1.48 27.90 8.26
N SER A 216 -1.12 27.64 9.52
CA SER A 216 -0.32 28.56 10.33
C SER A 216 1.08 28.74 9.76
N ASP A 217 1.77 27.64 9.45
CA ASP A 217 3.11 27.68 8.84
C ASP A 217 3.09 28.41 7.50
N ARG A 218 2.04 28.19 6.70
CA ARG A 218 1.84 28.91 5.44
C ARG A 218 1.68 30.41 5.64
N LEU A 219 0.91 30.84 6.65
CA LEU A 219 0.78 32.26 6.99
C LEU A 219 2.14 32.84 7.43
N MET A 220 2.88 32.12 8.28
CA MET A 220 4.21 32.52 8.72
C MET A 220 5.21 32.62 7.56
N ALA A 221 5.16 31.70 6.60
CA ALA A 221 6.01 31.75 5.41
C ALA A 221 5.74 33.02 4.56
N VAL A 222 4.47 33.41 4.42
CA VAL A 222 4.09 34.65 3.73
C VAL A 222 4.62 35.88 4.48
N LEU A 223 4.49 35.91 5.81
CA LEU A 223 5.00 36.99 6.65
C LEU A 223 6.52 37.12 6.58
N ILE A 224 7.24 36.00 6.69
CA ILE A 224 8.70 35.95 6.56
C ILE A 224 9.13 36.45 5.18
N GLY A 225 8.38 36.11 4.13
CA GLY A 225 8.59 36.64 2.77
C GLY A 225 8.51 38.16 2.73
N VAL A 226 7.43 38.75 3.28
CA VAL A 226 7.25 40.21 3.37
C VAL A 226 8.40 40.86 4.15
N LEU A 227 8.72 40.32 5.33
CA LEU A 227 9.79 40.85 6.18
C LEU A 227 11.16 40.81 5.50
N ARG A 228 11.45 39.74 4.76
CA ARG A 228 12.70 39.60 4.01
C ARG A 228 12.81 40.63 2.88
N GLU A 229 11.73 40.90 2.15
CA GLU A 229 11.73 41.91 1.09
C GLU A 229 11.78 43.34 1.61
N LEU A 230 11.16 43.61 2.77
CA LEU A 230 11.29 44.88 3.48
C LEU A 230 12.73 45.09 3.98
N GLY A 231 13.35 44.06 4.57
CA GLY A 231 14.71 44.10 5.11
C GLY A 231 15.80 44.21 4.02
N SER A 232 15.57 43.63 2.84
CA SER A 232 16.51 43.71 1.71
C SER A 232 16.42 45.03 0.91
N GLN A 233 15.54 45.96 1.30
CA GLN A 233 15.19 47.18 0.56
C GLN A 233 14.71 46.93 -0.89
N GLN A 234 14.40 45.69 -1.25
CA GLN A 234 13.88 45.34 -2.57
C GLN A 234 12.40 45.76 -2.72
N LEU A 235 11.67 45.78 -1.60
CA LEU A 235 10.34 46.36 -1.55
C LEU A 235 10.43 47.89 -1.48
N SER A 236 10.35 48.54 -2.64
CA SER A 236 10.18 49.99 -2.66
C SER A 236 8.79 50.35 -2.11
N LEU A 237 8.73 51.18 -1.05
CA LEU A 237 7.46 51.66 -0.47
C LEU A 237 6.59 52.45 -1.46
N THR A 238 7.15 52.84 -2.60
CA THR A 238 6.44 53.49 -3.71
C THR A 238 5.93 52.50 -4.78
N ASN A 239 6.27 51.21 -4.68
CA ASN A 239 5.78 50.17 -5.58
C ASN A 239 4.41 49.64 -5.10
N TYR A 240 3.36 50.43 -5.35
CA TYR A 240 1.99 50.10 -4.95
C TYR A 240 1.48 48.75 -5.49
N ALA A 241 1.97 48.30 -6.66
CA ALA A 241 1.58 47.01 -7.23
C ALA A 241 2.14 45.83 -6.43
N ALA A 242 3.43 45.87 -6.05
CA ALA A 242 4.03 44.86 -5.18
C ALA A 242 3.38 44.87 -3.78
N MET A 243 3.05 46.05 -3.25
CA MET A 243 2.34 46.17 -1.98
C MET A 243 0.94 45.57 -2.03
N ASP A 244 0.19 45.79 -3.11
CA ASP A 244 -1.13 45.18 -3.27
C ASP A 244 -1.04 43.65 -3.46
N GLU A 245 -0.01 43.16 -4.15
CA GLU A 245 0.25 41.72 -4.27
C GLU A 245 0.51 41.07 -2.90
N TRP A 246 1.32 41.70 -2.06
CA TRP A 246 1.56 41.23 -0.69
C TRP A 246 0.30 41.27 0.17
N LYS A 247 -0.49 42.34 0.08
CA LYS A 247 -1.80 42.42 0.74
C LYS A 247 -2.73 41.27 0.31
N ARG A 248 -2.74 40.91 -0.98
CA ARG A 248 -3.51 39.76 -1.51
C ARG A 248 -3.01 38.43 -0.97
N LYS A 249 -1.70 38.19 -0.98
CA LYS A 249 -1.09 36.95 -0.46
C LYS A 249 -1.39 36.78 1.03
N LEU A 250 -1.22 37.85 1.82
CA LEU A 250 -1.48 37.86 3.24
C LEU A 250 -2.95 37.58 3.55
N ARG A 251 -3.86 38.27 2.86
CA ARG A 251 -5.30 38.01 2.96
C ARG A 251 -5.65 36.57 2.63
N SER A 252 -5.11 36.02 1.55
CA SER A 252 -5.36 34.63 1.16
C SER A 252 -4.90 33.66 2.24
N ALA A 253 -3.72 33.87 2.81
CA ALA A 253 -3.20 33.02 3.88
C ALA A 253 -4.03 33.14 5.17
N LEU A 254 -4.47 34.35 5.52
CA LEU A 254 -5.34 34.59 6.68
C LEU A 254 -6.71 33.94 6.52
N ILE A 255 -7.31 33.99 5.31
CA ILE A 255 -8.54 33.27 5.00
C ILE A 255 -8.34 31.77 5.17
N SER A 256 -7.23 31.22 4.67
CA SER A 256 -6.93 29.79 4.81
C SER A 256 -6.77 29.36 6.27
N PHE A 257 -5.99 30.09 7.06
CA PHE A 257 -5.81 29.78 8.49
C PHE A 257 -7.13 29.85 9.26
N THR A 258 -7.88 30.94 9.12
CA THR A 258 -9.15 31.10 9.84
C THR A 258 -10.23 30.13 9.35
N ALA A 259 -10.18 29.70 8.08
CA ALA A 259 -11.01 28.61 7.59
C ALA A 259 -10.61 27.26 8.19
N ALA A 260 -9.33 26.98 8.42
CA ALA A 260 -8.89 25.74 9.06
C ALA A 260 -9.47 25.58 10.47
N LEU A 261 -9.57 26.65 11.26
CA LEU A 261 -10.24 26.65 12.57
C LEU A 261 -11.72 26.25 12.46
N GLN A 262 -12.45 26.82 11.50
CA GLN A 262 -13.85 26.47 11.29
C GLN A 262 -14.03 25.04 10.74
N ILE A 263 -13.14 24.61 9.85
CA ILE A 263 -13.13 23.25 9.29
C ILE A 263 -12.91 22.23 10.41
N HIS A 264 -12.01 22.51 11.36
CA HIS A 264 -11.78 21.67 12.52
C HIS A 264 -13.08 21.42 13.30
N GLU A 265 -13.83 22.46 13.64
CA GLU A 265 -15.14 22.30 14.30
C GLU A 265 -16.16 21.55 13.43
N TYR A 266 -16.39 22.04 12.21
CA TYR A 266 -17.46 21.54 11.36
C TYR A 266 -17.23 20.09 10.96
N GLN A 267 -16.02 19.74 10.53
CA GLN A 267 -15.69 18.38 10.11
C GLN A 267 -15.61 17.44 11.29
N THR A 268 -15.17 17.87 12.47
CA THR A 268 -15.20 17.03 13.67
C THR A 268 -16.64 16.65 14.05
N ILE A 269 -17.55 17.63 14.12
CA ILE A 269 -18.97 17.36 14.42
C ILE A 269 -19.63 16.51 13.32
N ARG A 270 -19.29 16.76 12.05
CA ARG A 270 -19.82 16.00 10.91
C ARG A 270 -19.31 14.56 10.91
N SER A 271 -18.03 14.34 11.18
CA SER A 271 -17.39 13.02 11.23
C SER A 271 -17.93 12.20 12.40
N ALA A 272 -18.10 12.81 13.58
CA ALA A 272 -18.74 12.19 14.74
C ALA A 272 -20.10 11.57 14.40
N ARG A 273 -20.94 12.28 13.62
CA ARG A 273 -22.26 11.81 13.20
C ARG A 273 -22.22 10.79 12.07
N ARG A 274 -21.48 11.09 11.00
CA ARG A 274 -21.58 10.35 9.73
C ARG A 274 -20.59 9.20 9.61
N THR A 275 -19.41 9.35 10.20
CA THR A 275 -18.30 8.39 10.06
C THR A 275 -18.21 7.47 11.27
N LEU A 276 -18.28 8.05 12.47
CA LEU A 276 -18.18 7.31 13.73
C LEU A 276 -19.52 6.81 14.25
N GLY A 277 -20.63 7.30 13.69
CA GLY A 277 -21.98 6.87 14.07
C GLY A 277 -22.34 7.17 15.53
N LEU A 278 -21.72 8.20 16.13
CA LEU A 278 -21.91 8.53 17.54
C LEU A 278 -23.35 8.97 17.82
N GLY A 279 -23.83 8.61 19.00
CA GLY A 279 -25.15 8.98 19.50
C GLY A 279 -25.29 10.48 19.75
N ARG A 280 -26.53 10.91 20.02
CA ARG A 280 -26.85 12.33 20.24
C ARG A 280 -26.06 12.92 21.42
N GLU A 281 -25.93 12.19 22.51
CA GLU A 281 -25.24 12.66 23.73
C GLU A 281 -23.76 12.94 23.47
N GLN A 282 -23.03 12.03 22.81
CA GLN A 282 -21.61 12.21 22.47
C GLN A 282 -21.42 13.37 21.49
N VAL A 283 -22.30 13.48 20.50
CA VAL A 283 -22.28 14.59 19.54
C VAL A 283 -22.53 15.92 20.24
N ASP A 284 -23.44 15.97 21.21
CA ASP A 284 -23.72 17.18 21.97
C ASP A 284 -22.56 17.52 22.94
N ALA A 285 -21.86 16.52 23.48
CA ALA A 285 -20.61 16.73 24.22
C ALA A 285 -19.50 17.36 23.34
N ILE A 286 -19.31 16.88 22.10
CA ILE A 286 -18.36 17.46 21.14
C ILE A 286 -18.69 18.93 20.86
N LYS A 287 -19.97 19.24 20.61
CA LYS A 287 -20.39 20.64 20.41
C LYS A 287 -20.13 21.48 21.65
N GLN A 288 -20.34 20.92 22.84
CA GLN A 288 -20.09 21.63 24.09
C GLN A 288 -18.60 21.98 24.24
N LEU A 289 -17.68 21.11 23.82
CA LEU A 289 -16.23 21.40 23.82
C LEU A 289 -15.90 22.64 22.96
N PHE A 290 -16.45 22.70 21.74
CA PHE A 290 -16.28 23.89 20.89
C PHE A 290 -16.99 25.13 21.45
N ALA A 291 -18.17 24.96 22.08
CA ALA A 291 -18.88 26.05 22.73
C ALA A 291 -18.12 26.60 23.94
N ASP A 292 -17.46 25.73 24.72
CA ASP A 292 -16.60 26.11 25.85
C ASP A 292 -15.37 26.88 25.35
N LEU A 293 -14.69 26.39 24.31
CA LEU A 293 -13.59 27.13 23.67
C LEU A 293 -14.07 28.51 23.18
N LYS A 294 -15.22 28.55 22.51
CA LYS A 294 -15.88 29.79 22.10
C LYS A 294 -16.37 30.61 23.28
N ARG A 295 -16.44 30.13 24.51
CA ARG A 295 -16.79 30.95 25.67
C ARG A 295 -15.54 31.54 26.31
N GLU A 296 -14.48 30.76 26.36
CA GLU A 296 -13.23 31.05 27.08
C GLU A 296 -12.25 31.88 26.25
N SER A 297 -12.22 31.73 24.92
CA SER A 297 -11.29 32.45 24.05
C SER A 297 -11.98 33.56 23.25
N PHE A 298 -11.63 34.82 23.55
CA PHE A 298 -11.96 35.97 22.72
C PHE A 298 -11.39 35.80 21.31
N ASP A 299 -10.11 35.44 21.24
CA ASP A 299 -9.34 35.36 20.01
C ASP A 299 -9.92 34.34 19.02
N TYR A 300 -10.30 33.15 19.50
CA TYR A 300 -10.90 32.11 18.67
C TYR A 300 -12.22 32.56 18.03
N ARG A 301 -13.13 33.14 18.83
CA ARG A 301 -14.42 33.64 18.34
C ARG A 301 -14.22 34.71 17.25
N TRP A 302 -13.35 35.67 17.52
CA TRP A 302 -13.18 36.80 16.63
C TRP A 302 -12.36 36.46 15.38
N LEU A 303 -11.47 35.46 15.44
CA LEU A 303 -10.84 34.88 14.24
C LEU A 303 -11.87 34.14 13.36
N GLU A 304 -12.83 33.41 13.95
CA GLU A 304 -13.92 32.79 13.21
C GLU A 304 -14.87 33.85 12.61
N ALA A 305 -15.10 34.97 13.29
CA ALA A 305 -15.85 36.09 12.74
C ALA A 305 -15.11 36.77 11.59
N LEU A 306 -13.79 36.98 11.74
CA LEU A 306 -12.94 37.59 10.71
C LEU A 306 -12.92 36.75 9.43
N ARG A 307 -12.91 35.41 9.54
CA ARG A 307 -13.07 34.52 8.37
C ARG A 307 -14.31 34.86 7.55
N ASP A 308 -15.45 34.96 8.22
CA ASP A 308 -16.73 35.21 7.54
C ASP A 308 -16.77 36.62 6.93
N ALA A 309 -16.21 37.60 7.63
CA ALA A 309 -16.06 38.95 7.09
C ALA A 309 -15.19 38.96 5.82
N LEU A 310 -14.06 38.25 5.83
CA LEU A 310 -13.14 38.19 4.68
C LEU A 310 -13.69 37.38 3.50
N GLN A 311 -14.51 36.36 3.76
CA GLN A 311 -15.06 35.49 2.71
C GLN A 311 -16.40 35.96 2.13
N HIS A 312 -17.24 36.59 2.96
CA HIS A 312 -18.63 36.91 2.60
C HIS A 312 -18.96 38.40 2.75
N GLY A 313 -18.11 39.18 3.40
CA GLY A 313 -18.25 40.63 3.60
C GLY A 313 -17.21 41.44 2.83
N ASP A 314 -16.56 42.37 3.51
CA ASP A 314 -15.53 43.23 2.94
C ASP A 314 -14.15 42.57 3.00
N ILE A 315 -13.49 42.55 1.84
CA ILE A 315 -12.09 42.15 1.69
C ILE A 315 -11.10 42.99 2.51
N ASN A 316 -11.55 44.14 3.06
CA ASN A 316 -10.79 45.04 3.95
C ASN A 316 -11.21 44.92 5.43
N ALA A 317 -11.88 43.85 5.85
CA ALA A 317 -12.15 43.57 7.26
C ALA A 317 -10.89 43.41 8.15
N PHE A 318 -9.70 43.42 7.52
CA PHE A 318 -8.42 43.54 8.19
C PHE A 318 -7.62 44.74 7.65
N ARG A 319 -6.82 45.32 8.54
CA ARG A 319 -5.82 46.34 8.21
C ARG A 319 -4.43 45.72 8.33
N TRP A 320 -3.51 46.26 7.55
CA TRP A 320 -2.12 45.87 7.63
C TRP A 320 -1.25 47.12 7.54
N SER A 321 -0.20 47.14 8.33
CA SER A 321 0.84 48.16 8.31
C SER A 321 2.18 47.50 8.57
N PHE A 322 3.25 48.20 8.23
CA PHE A 322 4.60 47.73 8.51
C PHE A 322 5.42 48.90 9.02
N ASN A 323 6.32 48.59 9.95
CA ASN A 323 7.25 49.55 10.50
C ASN A 323 8.66 49.16 10.04
N VAL A 324 9.34 50.08 9.36
CA VAL A 324 10.73 49.89 8.90
C VAL A 324 11.55 51.00 9.50
N SER A 325 12.53 50.64 10.32
CA SER A 325 13.43 51.58 10.99
C SER A 325 14.88 51.16 10.77
N MET A 326 15.79 52.12 10.67
CA MET A 326 17.23 51.85 10.49
C MET A 326 17.88 51.16 11.71
N ARG A 327 17.19 51.11 12.86
CA ARG A 327 17.74 50.64 14.15
C ARG A 327 16.99 49.45 14.75
N SER A 328 15.96 48.96 14.10
CA SER A 328 15.13 47.85 14.58
C SER A 328 14.73 46.95 13.42
N ASP A 329 14.46 45.69 13.72
CA ASP A 329 13.95 44.75 12.72
C ASP A 329 12.63 45.26 12.14
N PRO A 330 12.36 45.01 10.84
CA PRO A 330 11.09 45.35 10.25
C PRO A 330 9.96 44.60 10.97
N GLU A 331 8.84 45.27 11.18
CA GLU A 331 7.66 44.71 11.82
C GLU A 331 6.47 44.76 10.86
N VAL A 332 5.66 43.70 10.82
CA VAL A 332 4.38 43.68 10.10
C VAL A 332 3.27 43.56 11.14
N ILE A 333 2.36 44.52 11.14
CA ILE A 333 1.22 44.59 12.03
C ILE A 333 -0.04 44.30 11.22
N ILE A 334 -0.86 43.38 11.70
CA ILE A 334 -2.11 42.98 11.08
C ILE A 334 -3.19 43.12 12.13
N THR A 335 -4.19 43.95 11.86
CA THR A 335 -5.28 44.18 12.80
C THR A 335 -6.65 43.88 12.20
N MET A 336 -7.57 43.43 13.03
CA MET A 336 -8.98 43.30 12.66
C MET A 336 -9.65 44.67 12.73
N ASP A 337 -10.36 45.09 11.68
CA ASP A 337 -11.01 46.42 11.65
C ASP A 337 -12.21 46.43 12.61
N ARG A 338 -12.01 47.02 13.79
CA ARG A 338 -12.98 46.99 14.88
C ARG A 338 -14.29 47.67 14.53
N ALA A 339 -14.21 48.83 13.85
CA ALA A 339 -15.37 49.60 13.46
C ALA A 339 -16.22 48.82 12.45
N TYR A 340 -15.59 48.28 11.40
CA TYR A 340 -16.26 47.44 10.42
C TYR A 340 -16.93 46.21 11.08
N MET A 341 -16.20 45.53 11.97
CA MET A 341 -16.73 44.34 12.64
C MET A 341 -17.95 44.65 13.52
N LEU A 342 -17.98 45.81 14.18
CA LEU A 342 -19.08 46.25 15.06
C LEU A 342 -20.29 46.80 14.31
N ASP A 343 -20.05 47.63 13.29
CA ASP A 343 -21.10 48.44 12.67
C ASP A 343 -21.71 47.75 11.44
N ASP A 344 -20.88 47.10 10.62
CA ASP A 344 -21.32 46.49 9.37
C ASP A 344 -21.54 44.98 9.54
N PHE A 345 -20.54 44.24 10.04
CA PHE A 345 -20.61 42.77 10.08
C PHE A 345 -21.61 42.21 11.11
N LEU A 346 -21.61 42.73 12.33
CA LEU A 346 -22.50 42.24 13.40
C LEU A 346 -23.97 42.61 13.18
N THR A 347 -24.25 43.72 12.50
CA THR A 347 -25.62 44.19 12.25
C THR A 347 -26.36 43.26 11.30
N ASP A 348 -25.66 42.72 10.29
CA ASP A 348 -26.21 41.80 9.30
C ASP A 348 -26.23 40.34 9.75
N ASN A 349 -25.36 39.93 10.68
CA ASN A 349 -25.12 38.52 11.01
C ASN A 349 -25.71 38.08 12.37
N ARG A 350 -27.04 38.24 12.54
CA ARG A 350 -27.81 37.89 13.76
C ARG A 350 -27.75 36.41 14.18
N THR A 351 -27.11 35.54 13.41
CA THR A 351 -27.05 34.09 13.61
C THR A 351 -25.91 33.60 14.50
N LYS A 352 -25.08 34.50 15.05
CA LYS A 352 -23.92 34.15 15.89
C LYS A 352 -24.08 34.59 17.35
N PRO A 353 -24.90 33.90 18.17
CA PRO A 353 -25.15 34.28 19.56
C PRO A 353 -23.92 34.18 20.48
N TRP A 354 -22.86 33.50 20.03
CA TRP A 354 -21.61 33.36 20.76
C TRP A 354 -20.68 34.58 20.61
N LEU A 355 -20.93 35.51 19.67
CA LEU A 355 -20.17 36.76 19.56
C LEU A 355 -20.65 37.78 20.58
N LYS A 356 -19.72 38.27 21.41
CA LYS A 356 -20.00 39.27 22.44
C LYS A 356 -19.53 40.64 21.98
N ARG A 357 -20.47 41.45 21.48
CA ARG A 357 -20.23 42.82 21.00
C ARG A 357 -19.42 43.66 21.98
N ARG A 358 -19.81 43.64 23.25
CA ARG A 358 -19.21 44.43 24.33
C ARG A 358 -17.70 44.20 24.51
N GLU A 359 -17.23 42.97 24.32
CA GLU A 359 -15.79 42.65 24.46
C GLU A 359 -14.95 43.36 23.40
N LEU A 360 -15.49 43.58 22.20
CA LEU A 360 -14.80 44.30 21.14
C LEU A 360 -14.98 45.83 21.29
N GLU A 361 -16.10 46.30 21.83
CA GLU A 361 -16.34 47.72 22.12
C GLU A 361 -15.38 48.26 23.22
N GLU A 362 -15.08 47.43 24.22
CA GLU A 362 -14.24 47.79 25.37
C GLU A 362 -12.74 47.85 25.05
N LEU A 363 -12.31 47.43 23.85
CA LEU A 363 -10.90 47.54 23.43
C LEU A 363 -10.54 48.96 23.00
N ASP A 364 -9.38 49.43 23.46
CA ASP A 364 -8.86 50.76 23.13
C ASP A 364 -8.24 50.85 21.71
N SER A 365 -7.97 49.70 21.08
CA SER A 365 -7.36 49.61 19.74
C SER A 365 -7.88 48.43 18.93
N ASP A 366 -7.63 48.45 17.61
CA ASP A 366 -7.91 47.32 16.72
C ASP A 366 -7.12 46.08 17.17
N PRO A 367 -7.74 44.90 17.36
CA PRO A 367 -7.05 43.68 17.81
C PRO A 367 -5.96 43.22 16.83
N ASN A 368 -4.78 42.85 17.33
CA ASN A 368 -3.71 42.29 16.50
C ASN A 368 -3.99 40.82 16.17
N VAL A 369 -4.17 40.53 14.89
CA VAL A 369 -4.53 39.19 14.38
C VAL A 369 -3.43 38.16 14.65
N LEU A 370 -2.14 38.54 14.58
CA LEU A 370 -1.04 37.62 14.85
C LEU A 370 -0.98 37.23 16.33
N ASP A 371 -1.30 38.17 17.22
CA ASP A 371 -1.37 37.88 18.66
C ASP A 371 -2.59 37.01 18.99
N MET A 372 -3.73 37.26 18.33
CA MET A 372 -4.89 36.38 18.43
C MET A 372 -4.56 34.94 17.99
N ILE A 373 -3.84 34.77 16.88
CA ILE A 373 -3.41 33.45 16.38
C ILE A 373 -2.50 32.76 17.40
N LYS A 374 -1.50 33.47 17.93
CA LYS A 374 -0.60 32.94 18.98
C LYS A 374 -1.36 32.56 20.25
N ALA A 375 -2.40 33.30 20.60
CA ALA A 375 -3.24 32.99 21.76
C ALA A 375 -4.12 31.75 21.56
N VAL A 376 -4.57 31.48 20.33
CA VAL A 376 -5.40 30.30 20.00
C VAL A 376 -4.59 29.01 19.87
N GLN A 377 -3.39 29.06 19.29
CA GLN A 377 -2.56 27.88 19.07
C GLN A 377 -2.40 26.95 20.28
N PRO A 378 -2.04 27.42 21.50
CA PRO A 378 -1.88 26.55 22.66
C PRO A 378 -3.19 25.94 23.16
N LEU A 379 -4.36 26.46 22.74
CA LEU A 379 -5.66 25.91 23.11
C LEU A 379 -6.05 24.70 22.25
N MET A 380 -5.44 24.55 21.06
CA MET A 380 -5.83 23.52 20.09
C MET A 380 -5.43 22.11 20.53
N GLY A 381 -4.27 21.94 21.16
CA GLY A 381 -3.81 20.64 21.69
C GLY A 381 -4.75 20.09 22.78
N PRO A 382 -4.98 20.83 23.88
CA PRO A 382 -5.92 20.41 24.92
C PRO A 382 -7.35 20.20 24.43
N LEU A 383 -7.81 21.00 23.46
CA LEU A 383 -9.09 20.76 22.81
C LEU A 383 -9.10 19.41 22.08
N GLN A 384 -8.06 19.13 21.29
CA GLN A 384 -7.94 17.88 20.54
C GLN A 384 -7.90 16.67 21.48
N GLU A 385 -7.15 16.72 22.58
CA GLU A 385 -7.11 15.65 23.59
C GLU A 385 -8.51 15.37 24.17
N ARG A 386 -9.28 16.41 24.49
CA ARG A 386 -10.67 16.28 24.97
C ARG A 386 -11.60 15.73 23.90
N LEU A 387 -11.41 16.14 22.64
CA LEU A 387 -12.18 15.62 21.50
C LEU A 387 -11.89 14.14 21.27
N ASP A 388 -10.62 13.74 21.30
CA ASP A 388 -10.20 12.36 21.07
C ASP A 388 -10.75 11.41 22.14
N LYS A 389 -10.83 11.85 23.41
CA LYS A 389 -11.48 11.08 24.49
C LYS A 389 -12.97 10.79 24.20
N VAL A 390 -13.66 11.68 23.49
CA VAL A 390 -15.08 11.48 23.11
C VAL A 390 -15.23 10.74 21.78
N LEU A 391 -14.36 11.03 20.81
CA LEU A 391 -14.39 10.45 19.46
C LEU A 391 -13.89 9.00 19.45
N TYR A 392 -12.89 8.71 20.30
CA TYR A 392 -12.16 7.44 20.34
C TYR A 392 -12.01 6.98 21.81
N PRO A 393 -13.10 6.63 22.50
CA PRO A 393 -13.04 6.26 23.92
C PRO A 393 -12.26 4.97 24.20
N ASN A 394 -12.05 4.14 23.19
CA ASN A 394 -11.39 2.83 23.33
C ASN A 394 -9.91 2.86 22.89
N THR A 395 -9.30 4.03 22.68
CA THR A 395 -7.93 4.15 22.15
C THR A 395 -6.91 3.33 22.93
N ALA A 396 -6.99 3.32 24.27
CA ALA A 396 -6.08 2.52 25.10
C ALA A 396 -6.22 1.01 24.83
N GLN A 397 -7.47 0.51 24.72
CA GLN A 397 -7.74 -0.89 24.42
C GLN A 397 -7.34 -1.26 22.99
N ASP A 398 -7.58 -0.37 22.03
CA ASP A 398 -7.20 -0.56 20.64
C ASP A 398 -5.66 -0.56 20.49
N ALA A 399 -4.96 0.35 21.15
CA ALA A 399 -3.49 0.40 21.19
C ALA A 399 -2.91 -0.88 21.82
N ALA A 400 -3.47 -1.35 22.94
CA ALA A 400 -3.06 -2.61 23.55
C ALA A 400 -3.28 -3.81 22.63
N THR A 401 -4.41 -3.85 21.92
CA THR A 401 -4.73 -4.90 20.94
C THR A 401 -3.78 -4.90 19.75
N VAL A 402 -3.44 -3.72 19.22
CA VAL A 402 -2.47 -3.59 18.13
C VAL A 402 -1.05 -3.90 18.61
N ARG A 403 -0.71 -3.60 19.86
CA ARG A 403 0.57 -4.00 20.47
C ARG A 403 0.68 -5.52 20.62
N GLU A 404 -0.40 -6.19 21.01
CA GLU A 404 -0.47 -7.65 20.98
C GLU A 404 -0.22 -8.19 19.56
N LEU A 405 -0.83 -7.58 18.54
CA LEU A 405 -0.59 -7.93 17.13
C LEU A 405 0.88 -7.74 16.73
N ILE A 406 1.51 -6.61 17.10
CA ILE A 406 2.94 -6.38 16.87
C ILE A 406 3.77 -7.49 17.52
N GLY A 407 3.40 -7.91 18.73
CA GLY A 407 4.04 -9.02 19.44
C GLY A 407 4.02 -10.34 18.66
N ARG A 408 2.99 -10.59 17.82
CA ARG A 408 2.90 -11.79 16.96
C ARG A 408 4.01 -11.85 15.90
N PHE A 409 4.72 -10.75 15.63
CA PHE A 409 5.87 -10.72 14.73
C PHE A 409 7.21 -11.03 15.41
N GLU A 410 7.22 -11.23 16.74
CA GLU A 410 8.39 -11.68 17.50
C GLU A 410 9.64 -10.80 17.33
N GLY A 411 9.44 -9.49 17.07
CA GLY A 411 10.53 -8.53 16.86
C GLY A 411 11.26 -8.67 15.51
N ARG A 412 10.74 -9.47 14.58
CA ARG A 412 11.31 -9.65 13.23
C ARG A 412 11.14 -8.37 12.41
N GLN A 413 12.21 -7.92 11.77
CA GLN A 413 12.15 -6.70 10.95
C GLN A 413 11.58 -6.97 9.56
N GLY A 414 10.75 -6.04 9.08
CA GLY A 414 10.15 -6.09 7.75
C GLY A 414 8.88 -5.24 7.67
N ALA A 415 8.15 -5.39 6.57
CA ALA A 415 6.80 -4.84 6.45
C ALA A 415 5.78 -5.87 6.95
N TYR A 416 4.84 -5.40 7.78
CA TYR A 416 3.84 -6.25 8.43
C TYR A 416 2.51 -6.18 7.68
N TYR A 417 1.86 -7.32 7.55
CA TYR A 417 0.58 -7.46 6.87
C TYR A 417 -0.35 -8.39 7.66
N LEU A 418 -1.66 -8.17 7.52
CA LEU A 418 -2.70 -9.13 7.89
C LEU A 418 -3.17 -9.88 6.65
N GLN A 419 -3.30 -11.20 6.76
CA GLN A 419 -3.91 -12.03 5.74
C GLN A 419 -5.43 -11.83 5.73
N THR A 420 -6.02 -11.61 4.55
CA THR A 420 -7.45 -11.31 4.39
C THR A 420 -8.16 -12.28 3.45
N GLY A 421 -7.61 -13.47 3.27
CA GLY A 421 -8.09 -14.45 2.29
C GLY A 421 -7.20 -15.69 2.30
N PRO A 422 -7.32 -16.60 1.33
CA PRO A 422 -6.64 -17.89 1.39
C PRO A 422 -5.12 -17.75 1.43
N GLY A 423 -4.47 -18.69 2.13
CA GLY A 423 -3.05 -18.68 2.45
C GLY A 423 -2.09 -18.87 1.27
N PHE A 424 -0.82 -19.07 1.63
CA PHE A 424 0.25 -19.27 0.66
C PHE A 424 0.13 -20.64 0.02
N THR A 425 0.21 -20.68 -1.31
CA THR A 425 0.35 -21.93 -2.06
C THR A 425 1.40 -21.74 -3.14
N ARG A 426 1.82 -22.84 -3.77
CA ARG A 426 2.75 -22.75 -4.91
C ARG A 426 2.18 -21.87 -6.04
N ARG A 427 0.86 -21.93 -6.25
CA ARG A 427 0.12 -21.12 -7.23
C ARG A 427 -0.18 -19.71 -6.73
N ARG A 428 -0.10 -19.47 -5.41
CA ARG A 428 -0.40 -18.20 -4.76
C ARG A 428 0.73 -17.79 -3.80
N LEU A 429 1.77 -17.20 -4.37
CA LEU A 429 2.95 -16.75 -3.62
C LEU A 429 2.73 -15.41 -2.87
N ALA A 430 1.67 -14.68 -3.21
CA ALA A 430 1.26 -13.44 -2.55
C ALA A 430 -0.25 -13.50 -2.25
N PRO A 431 -0.67 -13.92 -1.06
CA PRO A 431 -2.08 -14.02 -0.70
C PRO A 431 -2.73 -12.64 -0.57
N PRO A 432 -4.07 -12.57 -0.59
CA PRO A 432 -4.81 -11.36 -0.25
C PRO A 432 -4.40 -10.87 1.14
N GLN A 433 -4.02 -9.59 1.22
CA GLN A 433 -3.39 -9.05 2.41
C GLN A 433 -3.67 -7.55 2.57
N MET A 434 -3.70 -7.11 3.82
CA MET A 434 -3.84 -5.71 4.22
C MET A 434 -2.52 -5.24 4.86
N PRO A 435 -1.88 -4.18 4.34
CA PRO A 435 -0.68 -3.63 4.95
C PRO A 435 -0.98 -2.98 6.30
N LEU A 436 -0.06 -3.16 7.25
CA LEU A 436 -0.05 -2.45 8.52
C LEU A 436 0.95 -1.28 8.45
N GLU A 437 0.44 -0.06 8.57
CA GLU A 437 1.20 1.16 8.39
C GLU A 437 2.13 1.42 9.58
N PRO A 438 3.43 1.72 9.34
CA PRO A 438 4.38 1.98 10.40
C PRO A 438 3.96 3.07 11.38
N ARG A 439 3.24 4.11 10.92
CA ARG A 439 2.73 5.20 11.78
C ARG A 439 1.74 4.68 12.82
N VAL A 440 0.81 3.81 12.43
CA VAL A 440 -0.22 3.24 13.32
C VAL A 440 0.44 2.27 14.31
N LEU A 441 1.37 1.44 13.81
CA LEU A 441 2.12 0.51 14.66
C LEU A 441 2.98 1.25 15.69
N GLY A 442 3.69 2.29 15.26
CA GLY A 442 4.50 3.14 16.13
C GLY A 442 3.65 3.82 17.21
N PHE A 443 2.50 4.39 16.85
CA PHE A 443 1.58 4.98 17.81
C PHE A 443 1.13 3.94 18.86
N ALA A 444 0.70 2.76 18.44
CA ALA A 444 0.22 1.71 19.35
C ALA A 444 1.31 1.21 20.31
N ASP A 445 2.55 1.11 19.84
CA ASP A 445 3.70 0.65 20.64
C ASP A 445 4.12 1.70 21.68
N THR A 446 4.11 2.98 21.32
CA THR A 446 4.50 4.08 22.23
C THR A 446 3.35 4.62 23.08
N TYR A 447 2.11 4.21 22.82
CA TYR A 447 0.94 4.72 23.55
C TYR A 447 1.08 4.46 25.05
N GLN A 448 1.00 5.52 25.84
CA GLN A 448 0.86 5.47 27.30
C GLN A 448 -0.57 5.92 27.59
N ALA A 449 -1.31 5.12 28.37
CA ALA A 449 -2.57 5.61 28.89
C ALA A 449 -2.24 6.74 29.87
N ASP A 450 -2.97 7.85 29.79
CA ASP A 450 -2.98 8.82 30.88
C ASP A 450 -3.54 8.09 32.11
N ASP A 451 -2.66 7.55 32.96
CA ASP A 451 -3.05 6.95 34.23
C ASP A 451 -3.68 8.02 35.12
N GLU A 452 -4.94 7.76 35.50
CA GLU A 452 -5.58 8.10 36.78
C GLU A 452 -5.09 9.39 37.46
N GLU A 453 -5.91 10.46 37.35
CA GLU A 453 -5.80 11.62 38.23
C GLU A 453 -5.79 11.20 39.73
N GLY A 454 -4.65 11.45 40.38
CA GLY A 454 -4.65 12.15 41.67
C GLY A 454 -4.73 11.31 42.95
N GLY A 455 -3.83 10.35 43.14
CA GLY A 455 -3.44 9.90 44.48
C GLY A 455 -2.62 10.98 45.19
N HIS A 456 -3.30 11.88 45.90
CA HIS A 456 -2.68 12.86 46.78
C HIS A 456 -2.11 12.12 48.00
N GLU A 457 -0.81 11.80 47.99
CA GLU A 457 -0.07 11.49 49.21
C GLU A 457 0.78 12.71 49.60
N ASP A 458 0.26 13.42 50.60
CA ASP A 458 0.99 14.35 51.45
C ASP A 458 2.31 13.72 51.91
N CYS A 459 3.43 14.29 51.46
CA CYS A 459 4.72 14.13 52.09
C CYS A 459 5.21 15.50 52.56
N ASP A 460 4.67 15.96 53.70
CA ASP A 460 5.31 16.98 54.50
C ASP A 460 5.21 16.63 56.00
N ALA A 461 6.32 16.14 56.56
CA ALA A 461 6.77 16.38 57.94
C ALA A 461 7.96 15.46 58.28
N GLY A 462 9.17 15.95 58.03
CA GLY A 462 10.42 15.34 58.48
C GLY A 462 11.40 16.38 58.99
N ASN A 463 10.95 17.21 59.94
CA ASN A 463 11.77 18.23 60.59
C ASN A 463 12.89 17.57 61.40
N ALA A 464 14.13 17.81 60.99
CA ALA A 464 15.33 17.41 61.70
C ALA A 464 15.51 18.29 62.95
N ALA A 465 15.50 17.67 64.14
CA ALA A 465 15.99 18.29 65.36
C ALA A 465 16.71 17.26 66.25
N ALA A 466 18.02 17.46 66.36
CA ALA A 466 18.88 17.30 67.54
C ALA A 466 18.77 16.01 68.40
N SER A 467 19.80 15.16 68.32
CA SER A 467 20.90 15.04 69.31
C SER A 467 21.80 13.85 69.00
#